data_AF-A0A1G9F9P8-F1
#
_entry.id   AF-A0A1G9F9P8-F1
#
_cell.length_a   1.000
_cell.length_b   1.000
_cell.length_c   1.000
_cell.angle_alpha   90.00
_cell.angle_beta   90.00
_cell.angle_gamma   90.00
#
_symmetry.space_group_name_H-M   'P 1'
#
loop_
_entity.id
_entity.type
_entity.pdbx_description
1 polymer ?
#
loop_
_entity_poly.entity_id
_entity_poly.type
_entity_poly.pdbx_seq_one_letter_code
_entity_poly.pdbx_strand_id
1 'polypeptide(L)' 'MLGDDYGVDHSPSYLWNSATWEISEALLPHLRSVLTGDWDSSEIIQRAVEIREGTIVNPRILSFQHRSLEYPHARG' A
#
# COMPACT_ATOMS: atom_id res chain seq x y z
N MET A 1 -33.66 -13.57 11.69
CA MET A 1 -33.51 -12.15 12.04
C MET A 1 -32.03 -11.90 12.15
N LEU A 2 -31.57 -10.85 11.48
CA LEU A 2 -30.23 -10.63 10.94
C LEU A 2 -29.10 -10.88 11.95
N GLY A 3 -28.05 -11.56 11.49
CA GLY A 3 -26.80 -11.73 12.20
C GLY A 3 -25.99 -10.45 12.14
N ASP A 4 -25.37 -10.13 13.27
CA ASP A 4 -24.43 -9.03 13.39
C ASP A 4 -23.07 -9.53 12.91
N ASP A 5 -22.82 -9.48 11.59
CA ASP A 5 -21.52 -9.80 11.02
C ASP A 5 -20.53 -8.66 11.33
N TYR A 6 -19.72 -8.84 12.38
CA TYR A 6 -18.57 -7.98 12.67
C TYR A 6 -17.44 -8.29 11.68
N GLY A 7 -17.54 -7.70 10.49
CA GLY A 7 -16.48 -7.64 9.49
C GLY A 7 -15.40 -6.63 9.88
N VAL A 8 -14.59 -6.95 10.88
CA VAL A 8 -13.38 -6.19 11.21
C VAL A 8 -12.19 -7.12 11.08
N ASP A 9 -11.56 -7.14 9.89
CA ASP A 9 -10.19 -7.67 9.78
C ASP A 9 -9.21 -6.63 10.36
N HIS A 10 -9.18 -6.58 11.68
CA HIS A 10 -8.08 -6.01 12.43
C HIS A 10 -7.49 -7.09 13.34
N SER A 11 -7.18 -8.25 12.76
CA SER A 11 -6.37 -9.27 13.42
C SER A 11 -5.04 -8.76 14.07
N PRO A 12 -4.51 -7.54 13.79
CA PRO A 12 -3.44 -6.91 14.61
C PRO A 12 -3.88 -6.26 15.94
N SER A 13 -5.18 -6.02 16.18
CA SER A 13 -5.66 -5.15 17.27
C SER A 13 -5.68 -5.82 18.64
N TYR A 14 -5.66 -7.15 18.73
CA TYR A 14 -5.58 -7.85 20.02
C TYR A 14 -4.20 -7.76 20.67
N LEU A 15 -3.17 -7.35 19.91
CA LEU A 15 -1.79 -7.17 20.34
C LEU A 15 -1.25 -5.78 19.93
N TRP A 16 -2.14 -4.77 19.98
CA TRP A 16 -1.92 -3.44 19.39
C TRP A 16 -0.57 -2.78 19.68
N ASN A 17 -0.02 -2.96 20.88
CA ASN A 17 1.28 -2.42 21.24
C ASN A 17 2.44 -3.12 20.51
N SER A 18 2.41 -4.45 20.33
CA SER A 18 3.49 -5.16 19.62
C SER A 18 3.38 -4.97 18.12
N ALA A 19 2.16 -4.98 17.56
CA ALA A 19 1.96 -4.73 16.13
C ALA A 19 2.46 -3.34 15.70
N THR A 20 2.21 -2.30 16.50
CA THR A 20 2.70 -0.95 16.21
C THR A 20 4.23 -0.85 16.29
N TRP A 21 4.84 -1.50 17.30
CA TRP A 21 6.28 -1.52 17.48
C TRP A 21 6.99 -2.23 16.32
N GLU A 22 6.54 -3.44 15.98
CA GLU A 22 7.13 -4.27 14.92
C GLU A 22 7.00 -3.60 13.55
N ILE A 23 5.85 -2.99 13.24
CA ILE A 23 5.66 -2.22 12.00
C ILE A 23 6.59 -1.01 11.95
N SER A 24 6.74 -0.29 13.08
CA SER A 24 7.61 0.88 13.13
C SER A 24 9.08 0.49 12.89
N GLU A 25 9.57 -0.54 13.57
CA GLU A 25 10.93 -1.04 13.38
C GLU A 25 11.19 -1.48 11.94
N ALA A 26 10.23 -2.16 11.29
CA ALA A 26 10.35 -2.57 9.90
C ALA A 26 10.42 -1.37 8.92
N LEU A 27 9.85 -0.22 9.28
CA LEU A 27 9.86 0.98 8.44
C LEU A 27 11.09 1.87 8.63
N LEU A 28 11.73 1.83 9.81
CA LEU A 28 12.89 2.69 10.12
C LEU A 28 14.01 2.65 9.06
N PRO A 29 14.41 1.50 8.50
CA PRO A 29 15.44 1.45 7.47
C PRO A 29 15.08 2.20 6.18
N HIS A 30 13.79 2.34 5.88
CA HIS A 30 13.29 2.94 4.64
C HIS A 30 12.92 4.41 4.80
N LEU A 31 12.73 4.87 6.04
CA LEU A 31 12.22 6.20 6.35
C LEU A 31 13.09 7.31 5.74
N ARG A 32 14.42 7.18 5.77
CA ARG A 32 15.33 8.20 5.21
C ARG A 32 15.16 8.35 3.71
N SER A 33 15.14 7.24 2.96
CA SER A 33 14.97 7.27 1.50
C SER A 33 13.61 7.87 1.13
N VAL A 34 12.55 7.54 1.86
CA VAL A 34 11.22 8.15 1.66
C VAL A 34 11.26 9.67 1.88
N LEU A 35 11.82 10.13 3.01
CA LEU A 35 11.82 11.55 3.38
C LEU A 35 12.74 12.42 2.50
N THR A 36 13.80 11.85 1.93
CA THR A 36 14.75 12.58 1.08
C THR A 36 14.37 12.59 -0.40
N GLY A 37 13.31 11.86 -0.79
CA GLY A 37 12.92 11.70 -2.19
C GLY A 37 13.81 10.73 -2.97
N ASP A 38 14.75 10.05 -2.30
CA ASP A 38 15.66 9.08 -2.90
C ASP A 38 14.97 7.70 -3.05
N TRP A 39 13.82 7.69 -3.71
CA TRP A 39 12.97 6.51 -3.83
C TRP A 39 13.54 5.52 -4.84
N ASP A 40 14.16 6.02 -5.90
CA ASP A 40 14.75 5.23 -6.97
C ASP A 40 16.06 4.53 -6.55
N SER A 41 16.66 4.88 -5.40
CA SER A 41 17.82 4.15 -4.87
C SER A 41 17.45 2.87 -4.12
N SER A 42 16.17 2.65 -3.82
CA SER A 42 15.69 1.49 -3.05
C SER A 42 14.70 0.66 -3.86
N GLU A 43 15.08 -0.55 -4.24
CA GLU A 43 14.20 -1.50 -4.94
C GLU A 43 12.92 -1.80 -4.14
N ILE A 44 13.02 -1.84 -2.81
CA ILE A 44 11.89 -2.07 -1.90
C ILE A 44 10.88 -0.92 -2.01
N ILE A 45 11.35 0.33 -1.96
CA ILE A 45 10.49 1.51 -2.07
C ILE A 45 9.88 1.57 -3.48
N GLN A 46 10.67 1.34 -4.53
CA GLN A 46 10.15 1.32 -5.91
C GLN A 46 9.01 0.33 -6.09
N ARG A 47 9.13 -0.88 -5.53
CA ARG A 47 8.08 -1.91 -5.57
C ARG A 47 6.84 -1.54 -4.77
N ALA A 48 6.98 -0.66 -3.77
CA ALA A 48 5.89 -0.16 -2.95
C ALA A 48 5.20 1.08 -3.55
N VAL A 49 5.71 1.66 -4.64
CA VAL A 49 5.06 2.81 -5.31
C VAL A 49 3.83 2.34 -6.08
N GLU A 50 2.67 2.84 -5.68
CA GLU A 50 1.38 2.54 -6.32
C GLU A 50 0.98 3.60 -7.36
N ILE A 51 1.34 4.86 -7.10
CA ILE A 51 1.05 6.03 -7.95
C ILE A 51 2.32 6.88 -8.06
N ARG A 52 2.68 7.29 -9.28
CA ARG A 52 3.83 8.17 -9.56
C ARG A 52 3.41 9.24 -10.57
N GLU A 53 3.76 10.50 -10.30
CA GLU A 53 3.41 11.65 -11.17
C GLU A 53 1.93 11.66 -11.60
N GLY A 54 1.02 11.34 -10.67
CA GLY A 54 -0.42 11.28 -10.94
C GLY A 54 -0.92 10.08 -11.76
N THR A 55 -0.05 9.11 -12.06
CA THR A 55 -0.37 7.90 -12.84
C THR A 55 -0.31 6.66 -11.96
N ILE A 56 -1.29 5.77 -12.07
CA ILE A 56 -1.29 4.48 -11.36
C ILE A 56 -0.28 3.57 -12.05
N VAL A 57 0.74 3.11 -11.31
CA VAL A 57 1.81 2.26 -11.87
C VAL A 57 1.66 0.80 -11.49
N ASN A 58 0.89 0.48 -10.44
CA ASN A 58 0.63 -0.91 -10.07
C ASN A 58 -0.51 -1.50 -10.93
N PRO A 59 -0.22 -2.52 -11.77
CA PRO A 59 -1.23 -3.13 -12.64
C PRO A 59 -2.34 -3.84 -11.85
N ARG A 60 -2.09 -4.24 -10.59
CA ARG A 60 -3.10 -4.91 -9.74
C ARG A 60 -4.25 -3.97 -9.38
N ILE A 61 -3.96 -2.69 -9.16
CA ILE A 61 -5.00 -1.67 -8.94
C ILE A 61 -5.84 -1.50 -10.21
N LEU A 62 -5.19 -1.43 -11.37
CA LEU A 62 -5.88 -1.27 -12.66
C LEU A 62 -6.78 -2.47 -12.96
N SER A 63 -6.28 -3.70 -12.78
CA SER A 63 -7.07 -4.91 -12.99
C SER A 63 -8.23 -5.01 -11.99
N PHE A 64 -8.00 -4.67 -10.72
CA PHE A 64 -9.06 -4.68 -9.70
C PHE A 64 -10.16 -3.67 -10.00
N GLN A 65 -9.82 -2.52 -10.57
CA GLN A 65 -10.76 -1.46 -10.93
C GLN A 65 -11.32 -1.59 -12.36
N HIS A 66 -11.01 -2.67 -13.10
CA HIS A 66 -11.40 -2.85 -14.50
C HIS A 66 -10.99 -1.68 -15.41
N ARG A 67 -9.76 -1.19 -15.24
CA ARG A 67 -9.18 -0.12 -16.06
C ARG A 67 -8.14 -0.64 -17.04
N SER A 68 -7.97 0.07 -18.15
CA SER A 68 -6.88 -0.16 -19.10
C SER A 68 -5.50 -0.01 -18.44
N LEU A 69 -4.55 -0.83 -18.88
CA LEU A 69 -3.13 -0.69 -18.51
C LEU A 69 -2.50 0.57 -19.11
N GLU A 70 -3.03 1.03 -20.24
CA GLU A 70 -2.56 2.25 -20.90
C GLU A 70 -3.19 3.47 -20.26
N TYR A 71 -2.36 4.45 -19.90
CA TYR A 71 -2.83 5.77 -19.51
C TYR A 71 -3.67 6.39 -20.66
N PRO A 72 -4.84 7.00 -20.43
CA PRO A 72 -5.36 7.52 -19.15
C PRO A 72 -6.16 6.52 -18.29
N HIS A 73 -5.95 5.21 -18.48
CA HIS A 73 -6.62 4.15 -17.73
C HIS A 73 -8.14 4.22 -17.83
N ALA A 74 -8.65 4.30 -19.06
CA ALA A 74 -10.08 4.26 -19.33
C ALA A 74 -10.73 3.02 -18.68
N ARG A 75 -11.96 3.17 -18.19
CA ARG A 75 -12.74 2.04 -17.67
C ARG A 75 -13.29 1.22 -18.82
N GLY A 76 -13.21 -0.11 -18.67
CA GLY A 76 -13.97 -1.06 -19.50
C GLY A 76 -15.43 -1.13 -19.08
#